data_AF-A0AAW5YUC2-F1
#
_entry.id   AF-A0AAW5YUC2-F1
#
_cell.length_a   1.000
_cell.length_b   1.000
_cell.length_c   1.000
_cell.angle_alpha   90.00
_cell.angle_beta   90.00
_cell.angle_gamma   90.00
#
_symmetry.space_group_name_H-M   'P 1'
#
loop_
_entity.id
_entity.type
_entity.pdbx_description
1 polymer ?
#
loop_
_entity_poly.entity_id
_entity_poly.type
_entity_poly.pdbx_seq_one_letter_code
_entity_poly.pdbx_strand_id
1 'polypeptide(L)'
;MAYIQQPCLAKFFAIALPVLAAIILLLMHFAMPLFKSIQQKTDRINLIFREGLTGVRVIRAFRQDQREQDRFAGSNLDYTKIGIKAYTIISLMQPAVTLVLSLTNVGIVFLGSRLISGRIMEIGSLLTFLTYATQILMSFMMLSMLFIVIPRASVSAKRINEVLDAENQLKDPVKPVSMPKGPAELEFDQVSFRFVGAEEVALEGINFKVNAGQTLALIGGTGSGQASPPWST
;
A
#
# COMPACT_ATOMS: atom_id res chain seq x y z
N MET A 1 29.63 25.68 -0.72
CA MET A 1 29.41 27.07 -1.19
C MET A 1 28.67 27.92 -0.15
N ALA A 2 27.44 27.59 0.31
CA ALA A 2 26.76 28.35 1.38
C ALA A 2 27.52 28.40 2.72
N TYR A 3 28.19 27.31 3.10
CA TYR A 3 29.04 27.27 4.31
C TYR A 3 30.36 28.05 4.17
N ILE A 4 30.82 28.28 2.94
CA ILE A 4 32.15 28.85 2.66
C ILE A 4 32.09 30.38 2.64
N GLN A 5 30.92 30.98 2.44
CA GLN A 5 30.82 32.44 2.36
C GLN A 5 30.46 33.12 3.69
N GLN A 6 29.52 32.63 4.52
CA GLN A 6 29.20 33.25 5.82
C GLN A 6 28.58 32.27 6.86
N PRO A 7 29.31 31.83 7.92
CA PRO A 7 28.83 30.87 8.92
C PRO A 7 27.65 31.36 9.79
N CYS A 8 27.37 32.67 9.80
CA CYS A 8 26.21 33.23 10.51
C CYS A 8 24.87 32.83 9.88
N LEU A 9 24.78 32.72 8.55
CA LEU A 9 23.52 32.41 7.87
C LEU A 9 23.19 30.90 7.90
N ALA A 10 24.21 30.05 8.02
CA ALA A 10 24.03 28.60 8.19
C ALA A 10 23.23 28.22 9.45
N LYS A 11 23.29 29.06 10.50
CA LYS A 11 22.54 28.85 11.76
C LYS A 11 21.02 28.89 11.57
N PHE A 12 20.52 29.65 10.59
CA PHE A 12 19.09 29.64 10.27
C PHE A 12 18.63 28.30 9.76
N PHE A 13 19.42 27.67 8.88
CA PHE A 13 19.08 26.33 8.38
C PHE A 13 19.16 25.28 9.48
N ALA A 14 20.14 25.38 10.38
CA ALA A 14 20.26 24.49 11.53
C ALA A 14 19.05 24.54 12.47
N ILE A 15 18.27 25.64 12.48
CA ILE A 15 17.05 25.79 13.28
C ILE A 15 15.80 25.49 12.43
N ALA A 16 15.72 26.05 11.22
CA ALA A 16 14.56 25.92 10.35
C ALA A 16 14.31 24.47 9.92
N LEU A 17 15.36 23.69 9.64
CA LEU A 17 15.22 22.29 9.21
C LEU A 17 14.65 21.39 10.32
N PRO A 18 15.16 21.39 11.57
CA PRO A 18 14.53 20.65 12.67
C PRO A 18 13.12 21.12 12.98
N VAL A 19 12.85 22.43 12.96
CA VAL A 19 11.50 22.97 13.20
C VAL A 19 10.53 22.48 12.13
N LEU A 20 10.93 22.55 10.86
CA LEU A 20 10.12 22.05 9.75
C LEU A 20 9.87 20.54 9.87
N ALA A 21 10.91 19.75 10.17
CA ALA A 21 10.79 18.31 10.38
C ALA A 21 9.84 17.99 11.55
N ALA A 22 9.94 18.71 12.67
CA ALA A 22 9.08 18.52 13.83
C ALA A 22 7.61 18.82 13.49
N ILE A 23 7.31 19.90 12.77
CA ILE A 23 5.96 20.24 12.32
C ILE A 23 5.41 19.13 11.42
N ILE A 24 6.19 18.67 10.44
CA ILE A 24 5.77 17.61 9.52
C ILE A 24 5.49 16.30 10.27
N LEU A 25 6.41 15.89 11.15
CA LEU A 25 6.25 14.68 11.95
C LEU A 25 5.03 14.77 12.87
N LEU A 26 4.78 15.93 13.47
CA LEU A 26 3.61 16.16 14.32
C LEU A 26 2.31 16.06 13.51
N LEU A 27 2.21 16.74 12.37
CA LEU A 27 1.03 16.65 11.49
C LEU A 27 0.82 15.22 10.98
N MET A 28 1.90 14.53 10.59
CA MET A 28 1.87 13.12 10.17
C MET A 28 1.40 12.20 11.29
N HIS A 29 1.85 12.42 12.52
CA HIS A 29 1.46 11.61 13.68
C HIS A 29 -0.06 11.66 13.91
N PHE A 30 -0.70 12.82 13.72
CA PHE A 30 -2.15 12.95 13.83
C PHE A 30 -2.91 12.50 12.57
N ALA A 31 -2.36 12.72 11.37
CA ALA A 31 -3.03 12.40 10.11
C ALA A 31 -2.98 10.89 9.78
N MET A 32 -1.86 10.21 10.03
CA MET A 32 -1.67 8.79 9.69
C MET A 32 -2.73 7.85 10.28
N PRO A 33 -3.11 7.93 11.57
CA PRO A 33 -4.19 7.07 12.10
C PRO A 33 -5.55 7.36 11.44
N LEU A 34 -5.82 8.61 11.06
CA LEU A 34 -7.05 8.96 10.34
C LEU A 34 -7.04 8.36 8.93
N PHE A 35 -5.93 8.39 8.20
CA PHE A 35 -5.82 7.72 6.90
C PHE A 35 -6.04 6.22 6.98
N LYS A 36 -5.50 5.57 8.02
CA LYS A 36 -5.76 4.16 8.27
C LYS A 36 -7.26 3.91 8.48
N SER A 37 -7.94 4.80 9.21
CA SER A 37 -9.39 4.72 9.39
C SER A 37 -10.18 4.99 8.11
N ILE A 38 -9.73 5.93 7.26
CA ILE A 38 -10.32 6.18 5.93
C ILE A 38 -10.28 4.89 5.10
N GLN A 39 -9.13 4.20 5.06
CA GLN A 39 -8.99 2.95 4.32
C GLN A 39 -10.01 1.89 4.78
N GLN A 40 -10.13 1.67 6.08
CA GLN A 40 -11.10 0.72 6.65
C GLN A 40 -12.55 1.08 6.31
N LYS A 41 -12.88 2.38 6.30
CA LYS A 41 -14.22 2.86 5.95
C LYS A 41 -14.49 2.71 4.45
N THR A 42 -13.49 2.91 3.59
CA THR A 42 -13.57 2.60 2.15
C THR A 42 -13.87 1.12 1.92
N ASP A 43 -13.18 0.23 2.62
CA ASP A 43 -13.40 -1.21 2.49
C ASP A 43 -14.82 -1.60 2.91
N ARG A 44 -15.35 -0.98 3.98
CA ARG A 44 -16.75 -1.19 4.42
C ARG A 44 -17.77 -0.68 3.41
N ILE A 45 -17.56 0.49 2.81
CA ILE A 45 -18.44 1.02 1.77
C ILE A 45 -18.47 0.07 0.57
N ASN A 46 -17.29 -0.39 0.14
CA ASN A 46 -17.15 -1.34 -0.97
C ASN A 46 -17.84 -2.68 -0.67
N LEU A 47 -17.76 -3.16 0.58
CA LEU A 47 -18.47 -4.37 1.01
C LEU A 47 -19.99 -4.19 0.89
N ILE A 48 -20.55 -3.12 1.47
CA ILE A 48 -21.99 -2.85 1.41
C ILE A 48 -22.45 -2.72 -0.05
N PHE A 49 -21.66 -2.03 -0.87
CA PHE A 49 -21.96 -1.86 -2.28
C PHE A 49 -21.97 -3.19 -3.03
N ARG A 50 -20.97 -4.05 -2.79
CA ARG A 50 -20.87 -5.38 -3.41
C ARG A 50 -22.02 -6.29 -2.98
N GLU A 51 -22.33 -6.33 -1.69
CA GLU A 51 -23.50 -7.06 -1.16
C GLU A 51 -24.80 -6.56 -1.79
N GLY A 52 -24.94 -5.24 -1.95
CA GLY A 52 -26.09 -4.63 -2.61
C GLY A 52 -26.24 -5.05 -4.06
N LEU A 53 -25.13 -5.09 -4.82
CA LEU A 53 -25.14 -5.53 -6.23
C LEU A 53 -25.46 -7.02 -6.37
N THR A 54 -24.77 -7.87 -5.61
CA THR A 54 -24.97 -9.33 -5.69
C THR A 54 -26.35 -9.72 -5.14
N GLY A 55 -26.81 -9.05 -4.09
CA GLY A 55 -28.09 -9.28 -3.42
C GLY A 55 -29.26 -8.48 -3.95
N VAL A 56 -29.12 -7.75 -5.07
CA VAL A 56 -30.13 -6.78 -5.55
C VAL A 56 -31.53 -7.40 -5.73
N ARG A 57 -31.59 -8.67 -6.17
CA ARG A 57 -32.86 -9.39 -6.33
C ARG A 57 -33.52 -9.69 -4.98
N VAL A 58 -32.72 -10.07 -3.98
CA VAL A 58 -33.19 -10.35 -2.62
C VAL A 58 -33.69 -9.06 -1.96
N ILE A 59 -32.92 -7.98 -2.06
CA ILE A 59 -33.30 -6.67 -1.51
C ILE A 59 -34.66 -6.22 -2.06
N ARG A 60 -34.86 -6.32 -3.39
CA ARG A 60 -36.13 -5.98 -4.04
C ARG A 60 -37.27 -6.92 -3.67
N ALA A 61 -36.99 -8.23 -3.57
CA ALA A 61 -38.00 -9.22 -3.19
C ALA A 61 -38.58 -8.95 -1.78
N PHE A 62 -37.74 -8.47 -0.86
CA PHE A 62 -38.15 -8.11 0.50
C PHE A 62 -38.47 -6.61 0.68
N ARG A 63 -38.49 -5.81 -0.41
CA ARG A 63 -38.69 -4.35 -0.41
C ARG A 63 -37.81 -3.61 0.62
N GLN A 64 -36.55 -4.02 0.75
CA GLN A 64 -35.59 -3.47 1.72
C GLN A 64 -34.73 -2.32 1.14
N ASP A 65 -35.09 -1.74 0.00
CA ASP A 65 -34.27 -0.73 -0.69
C ASP A 65 -33.91 0.47 0.21
N GLN A 66 -34.88 1.01 0.94
CA GLN A 66 -34.65 2.17 1.82
C GLN A 66 -33.68 1.83 2.95
N ARG A 67 -33.84 0.67 3.58
CA ARG A 67 -32.95 0.22 4.66
C ARG A 67 -31.50 0.09 4.20
N GLU A 68 -31.30 -0.46 3.01
CA GLU A 68 -29.96 -0.61 2.43
C GLU A 68 -29.36 0.76 2.01
N GLN A 69 -30.19 1.68 1.51
CA GLN A 69 -29.75 3.07 1.27
C GLN A 69 -29.34 3.77 2.57
N ASP A 70 -30.10 3.63 3.65
CA ASP A 70 -29.78 4.21 4.96
C ASP A 70 -28.49 3.61 5.53
N ARG A 71 -28.29 2.29 5.38
CA ARG A 71 -27.07 1.56 5.76
C ARG A 71 -25.84 2.07 5.01
N PHE A 72 -25.97 2.29 3.69
CA PHE A 72 -24.92 2.86 2.86
C PHE A 72 -24.65 4.32 3.24
N ALA A 73 -25.69 5.14 3.39
CA ALA A 73 -25.59 6.54 3.76
C ALA A 73 -24.90 6.74 5.11
N GLY A 74 -25.21 5.92 6.12
CA GLY A 74 -24.53 5.95 7.41
C GLY A 74 -23.02 5.67 7.29
N SER A 75 -22.65 4.65 6.51
CA SER A 75 -21.24 4.30 6.28
C SER A 75 -20.50 5.38 5.48
N ASN A 76 -21.18 5.99 4.49
CA ASN A 76 -20.64 7.08 3.70
C ASN A 76 -20.43 8.35 4.53
N LEU A 77 -21.38 8.71 5.38
CA LEU A 77 -21.27 9.87 6.29
C LEU A 77 -20.08 9.71 7.24
N ASP A 78 -19.88 8.49 7.76
CA ASP A 78 -18.74 8.12 8.57
C ASP A 78 -17.40 8.28 7.85
N TYR A 79 -17.33 7.83 6.59
CA TYR A 79 -16.17 8.03 5.72
C TYR A 79 -15.91 9.52 5.49
N THR A 80 -16.94 10.29 5.15
CA THR A 80 -16.85 11.74 4.92
C THR A 80 -16.34 12.47 6.16
N LYS A 81 -16.86 12.17 7.36
CA LYS A 81 -16.43 12.82 8.61
C LYS A 81 -14.95 12.62 8.91
N ILE A 82 -14.46 11.39 8.78
CA ILE A 82 -13.03 11.09 8.99
C ILE A 82 -12.18 11.68 7.86
N GLY A 83 -12.65 11.58 6.62
CA GLY A 83 -12.02 12.18 5.45
C GLY A 83 -11.77 13.67 5.64
N ILE A 84 -12.82 14.44 5.97
CA ILE A 84 -12.71 15.88 6.24
C ILE A 84 -11.67 16.14 7.33
N LYS A 85 -11.75 15.45 8.47
CA LYS A 85 -10.77 15.63 9.57
C LYS A 85 -9.33 15.39 9.12
N ALA A 86 -9.07 14.31 8.37
CA ALA A 86 -7.72 13.98 7.90
C ALA A 86 -7.19 15.05 6.92
N TYR A 87 -8.01 15.43 5.94
CA TYR A 87 -7.63 16.42 4.94
C TYR A 87 -7.50 17.83 5.55
N THR A 88 -8.30 18.19 6.55
CA THR A 88 -8.12 19.43 7.30
C THR A 88 -6.75 19.48 7.99
N ILE A 89 -6.32 18.39 8.63
CA ILE A 89 -4.99 18.34 9.28
C ILE A 89 -3.87 18.49 8.23
N ILE A 90 -3.95 17.80 7.10
CA ILE A 90 -2.94 17.97 6.03
C ILE A 90 -3.00 19.36 5.39
N SER A 91 -4.18 19.96 5.29
CA SER A 91 -4.31 21.29 4.68
C SER A 91 -3.49 22.34 5.45
N LEU A 92 -3.25 22.13 6.75
CA LEU A 92 -2.38 22.96 7.59
C LEU A 92 -0.89 22.80 7.26
N MET A 93 -0.50 21.74 6.55
CA MET A 93 0.90 21.49 6.18
C MET A 93 1.44 22.59 5.27
N GLN A 94 0.68 23.01 4.25
CA GLN A 94 1.12 24.05 3.32
C GLN A 94 1.31 25.42 4.02
N PRO A 95 0.33 25.95 4.77
CA PRO A 95 0.52 27.17 5.57
C PRO A 95 1.68 27.07 6.55
N ALA A 96 1.88 25.92 7.20
CA ALA A 96 2.98 25.75 8.15
C ALA A 96 4.35 25.80 7.45
N VAL A 97 4.49 25.16 6.29
CA VAL A 97 5.72 25.24 5.46
C VAL A 97 5.96 26.67 5.01
N THR A 98 4.93 27.35 4.49
CA THR A 98 5.03 28.75 4.08
C THR A 98 5.43 29.64 5.26
N LEU A 99 4.86 29.43 6.45
CA LEU A 99 5.18 30.20 7.65
C LEU A 99 6.65 30.01 8.06
N VAL A 100 7.15 28.77 8.07
CA VAL A 100 8.58 28.50 8.36
C VAL A 100 9.49 29.17 7.34
N LEU A 101 9.16 29.08 6.05
CA LEU A 101 9.91 29.73 4.98
C LEU A 101 9.91 31.25 5.14
N SER A 102 8.74 31.85 5.37
CA SER A 102 8.59 33.30 5.58
C SER A 102 9.36 33.77 6.80
N LEU A 103 9.28 33.08 7.94
CA LEU A 103 10.05 33.42 9.15
C LEU A 103 11.56 33.30 8.91
N THR A 104 11.99 32.28 8.18
CA THR A 104 13.39 32.09 7.80
C THR A 104 13.86 33.26 6.93
N ASN A 105 13.07 33.65 5.92
CA ASN A 105 13.39 34.78 5.05
C ASN A 105 13.45 36.11 5.82
N VAL A 106 12.50 36.36 6.73
CA VAL A 106 12.54 37.55 7.61
C VAL A 106 13.81 37.56 8.45
N GLY A 107 14.19 36.43 9.05
CA GLY A 107 15.44 36.30 9.81
C GLY A 107 16.69 36.58 8.98
N ILE A 108 16.74 36.05 7.75
CA ILE A 108 17.83 36.29 6.80
C ILE A 108 17.90 37.78 6.43
N VAL A 109 16.78 38.41 6.07
CA VAL A 109 16.73 39.84 5.71
C VAL A 109 17.13 40.72 6.88
N PHE A 110 16.66 40.42 8.08
CA PHE A 110 16.97 41.21 9.28
C PHE A 110 18.47 41.24 9.57
N LEU A 111 19.15 40.09 9.56
CA LEU A 111 20.61 40.06 9.74
C LEU A 111 21.37 40.54 8.50
N GLY A 112 20.90 40.20 7.31
CA GLY A 112 21.47 40.65 6.04
C GLY A 112 21.51 42.17 5.95
N SER A 113 20.44 42.86 6.33
CA SER A 113 20.37 44.33 6.32
C SER A 113 21.41 44.97 7.26
N ARG A 114 21.67 44.38 8.43
CA ARG A 114 22.72 44.84 9.36
C ARG A 114 24.12 44.63 8.79
N LEU A 115 24.36 43.51 8.11
CA LEU A 115 25.65 43.20 7.48
C LEU A 115 25.92 44.09 6.26
N ILE A 116 24.89 44.41 5.47
CA ILE A 116 24.98 45.37 4.36
C ILE A 116 25.28 46.77 4.89
N SER A 117 24.61 47.20 5.96
CA SER A 117 24.86 48.50 6.60
C SER A 117 26.29 48.63 7.12
N GLY A 118 26.88 47.52 7.57
CA GLY A 118 28.29 47.43 7.97
C GLY A 118 29.29 47.33 6.81
N ARG A 119 28.84 47.37 5.54
CA ARG A 119 29.65 47.11 4.32
C ARG A 119 30.36 45.73 4.29
N ILE A 120 29.84 44.77 5.05
CA ILE A 120 30.38 43.40 5.15
C ILE A 120 29.78 42.51 4.05
N MET A 121 28.63 42.89 3.51
CA MET A 121 27.87 42.09 2.55
C MET A 121 27.28 42.97 1.45
N GLU A 122 27.29 42.47 0.21
CA GLU A 122 26.58 43.10 -0.91
C GLU A 122 25.12 42.66 -0.97
N ILE A 123 24.25 43.52 -1.52
CA ILE A 123 22.83 43.22 -1.65
C ILE A 123 22.56 42.03 -2.58
N GLY A 124 23.41 41.82 -3.60
CA GLY A 124 23.33 40.66 -4.50
C GLY A 124 23.59 39.34 -3.79
N SER A 125 24.51 39.33 -2.82
CA SER A 125 24.74 38.16 -1.97
C SER A 125 23.49 37.84 -1.14
N LEU A 126 22.76 38.84 -0.64
CA LEU A 126 21.54 38.61 0.16
C LEU A 126 20.44 37.94 -0.67
N LEU A 127 20.20 38.43 -1.88
CA LEU A 127 19.25 37.81 -2.83
C LEU A 127 19.64 36.36 -3.17
N THR A 128 20.94 36.12 -3.37
CA THR A 128 21.48 34.77 -3.59
C THR A 128 21.20 33.86 -2.39
N PHE A 129 21.41 34.36 -1.17
CA PHE A 129 21.11 33.61 0.05
C PHE A 129 19.62 33.29 0.23
N LEU A 130 18.71 34.24 -0.06
CA LEU A 130 17.26 33.98 -0.01
C LEU A 130 16.83 32.91 -1.01
N THR A 131 17.42 32.93 -2.20
CA THR A 131 17.17 31.93 -3.24
C THR A 131 17.67 30.55 -2.80
N TYR A 132 18.90 30.47 -2.29
CA TYR A 132 19.45 29.23 -1.74
C TYR A 132 18.66 28.73 -0.53
N ALA A 133 18.14 29.62 0.31
CA ALA A 133 17.32 29.21 1.45
C ALA A 133 16.06 28.48 1.02
N THR A 134 15.37 29.03 0.04
CA THR A 134 14.18 28.43 -0.55
C THR A 134 14.51 27.08 -1.20
N GLN A 135 15.60 27.00 -1.98
CA GLN A 135 16.02 25.74 -2.62
C GLN A 135 16.40 24.66 -1.60
N ILE A 136 17.11 25.00 -0.53
CA ILE A 136 17.51 24.07 0.53
C ILE A 136 16.27 23.52 1.25
N LEU A 137 15.33 24.39 1.62
CA LEU A 137 14.09 23.97 2.30
C LEU A 137 13.23 23.08 1.39
N MET A 138 13.08 23.42 0.12
CA MET A 138 12.35 22.59 -0.85
C MET A 138 13.05 21.24 -1.10
N SER A 139 14.37 21.23 -1.20
CA SER A 139 15.15 19.99 -1.35
C SER A 139 15.03 19.09 -0.13
N PHE A 140 15.00 19.69 1.07
CA PHE A 140 14.78 18.97 2.31
C PHE A 140 13.36 18.37 2.41
N MET A 141 12.34 19.07 1.89
CA MET A 141 11.00 18.52 1.76
C MET A 141 10.97 17.26 0.88
N MET A 142 11.63 17.31 -0.28
CA MET A 142 11.75 16.15 -1.16
C MET A 142 12.47 14.99 -0.47
N LEU A 143 13.56 15.29 0.24
CA LEU A 143 14.31 14.29 1.01
C LEU A 143 13.45 13.68 2.12
N SER A 144 12.67 14.50 2.83
CA SER A 144 11.74 14.05 3.88
C SER A 144 10.69 13.08 3.33
N MET A 145 10.25 13.28 2.08
CA MET A 145 9.31 12.36 1.40
C MET A 145 9.89 10.96 1.22
N LEU A 146 11.22 10.81 1.08
CA LEU A 146 11.87 9.50 1.00
C LEU A 146 11.66 8.68 2.26
N PHE A 147 11.61 9.30 3.44
CA PHE A 147 11.31 8.61 4.69
C PHE A 147 9.88 8.02 4.74
N ILE A 148 8.99 8.45 3.85
CA ILE A 148 7.63 7.89 3.70
C ILE A 148 7.59 6.83 2.59
N VAL A 149 8.30 7.04 1.49
CA VAL A 149 8.32 6.13 0.34
C VAL A 149 9.14 4.87 0.65
N ILE A 150 10.30 4.98 1.28
CA ILE A 150 11.23 3.87 1.53
C ILE A 150 10.57 2.76 2.37
N PRO A 151 9.94 3.01 3.53
CA PRO A 151 9.31 1.94 4.32
C PRO A 151 8.20 1.22 3.55
N ARG A 152 7.40 1.96 2.76
CA ARG A 152 6.34 1.38 1.93
C ARG A 152 6.93 0.50 0.81
N ALA A 153 7.99 0.97 0.16
CA ALA A 153 8.70 0.20 -0.87
C ALA A 153 9.31 -1.09 -0.29
N SER A 154 9.86 -1.03 0.93
CA SER A 154 10.43 -2.19 1.62
C SER A 154 9.39 -3.29 1.88
N VAL A 155 8.17 -2.94 2.29
CA VAL A 155 7.08 -3.92 2.49
C VAL A 155 6.67 -4.58 1.17
N SER A 156 6.58 -3.80 0.08
CA SER A 156 6.28 -4.36 -1.25
C SER A 156 7.40 -5.28 -1.75
N ALA A 157 8.66 -4.87 -1.56
CA ALA A 157 9.83 -5.69 -1.92
C ALA A 157 9.83 -7.02 -1.15
N LYS A 158 9.48 -7.01 0.13
CA LYS A 158 9.34 -8.24 0.93
C LYS A 158 8.32 -9.21 0.32
N ARG A 159 7.14 -8.73 -0.05
CA ARG A 159 6.09 -9.57 -0.67
C ARG A 159 6.51 -10.15 -2.03
N ILE A 160 7.28 -9.39 -2.80
CA ILE A 160 7.84 -9.88 -4.07
C ILE A 160 8.85 -11.00 -3.80
N ASN A 161 9.75 -10.80 -2.83
CA ASN A 161 10.72 -11.82 -2.44
C ASN A 161 10.04 -13.08 -1.88
N GLU A 162 8.95 -12.95 -1.13
CA GLU A 162 8.15 -14.11 -0.67
C GLU A 162 7.68 -15.01 -1.83
N VAL A 163 7.40 -14.44 -2.99
CA VAL A 163 7.02 -15.20 -4.20
C VAL A 163 8.25 -15.75 -4.93
N LEU A 164 9.33 -14.98 -5.02
CA LEU A 164 10.57 -15.40 -5.70
C LEU A 164 11.31 -16.50 -4.94
N ASP A 165 11.28 -16.45 -3.60
CA ASP A 165 11.91 -17.41 -2.69
C ASP A 165 10.99 -18.61 -2.39
N ALA A 166 9.75 -18.61 -2.90
CA ALA A 166 8.82 -19.72 -2.70
C ALA A 166 9.39 -20.99 -3.34
N GLU A 167 9.69 -22.00 -2.51
CA GLU A 167 10.12 -23.30 -3.01
C GLU A 167 9.00 -23.98 -3.80
N ASN A 168 9.33 -24.46 -5.00
CA ASN A 168 8.42 -25.30 -5.75
C ASN A 168 8.27 -26.65 -5.03
N GLN A 169 7.05 -26.94 -4.58
CA GLN A 169 6.73 -28.21 -3.90
C GLN A 169 6.77 -29.40 -4.86
N LEU A 170 6.58 -29.15 -6.16
CA LEU A 170 6.72 -30.14 -7.23
C LEU A 170 8.13 -30.05 -7.81
N LYS A 171 8.97 -31.02 -7.45
CA LYS A 171 10.32 -31.15 -8.00
C LYS A 171 10.31 -32.23 -9.07
N ASP A 172 10.89 -31.92 -10.22
CA ASP A 172 11.10 -32.93 -11.24
C ASP A 172 12.03 -34.04 -10.70
N PRO A 173 11.74 -35.31 -11.01
CA PRO A 173 12.59 -36.41 -10.58
C PRO A 173 14.00 -36.31 -11.18
N VAL A 174 15.02 -36.66 -10.40
CA VAL A 174 16.45 -36.61 -10.79
C VAL A 174 16.75 -37.37 -12.08
N LYS A 175 15.96 -38.41 -12.37
CA LYS A 175 15.96 -39.13 -13.64
C LYS A 175 14.55 -39.10 -14.22
N PRO A 176 14.25 -38.16 -15.14
CA PRO A 176 12.96 -38.12 -15.81
C PRO A 176 12.77 -39.40 -16.62
N VAL A 177 11.63 -40.06 -16.45
CA VAL A 177 11.25 -41.19 -17.29
C VAL A 177 10.59 -40.63 -18.53
N SER A 178 11.11 -40.98 -19.70
CA SER A 178 10.48 -40.59 -20.96
C SER A 178 9.13 -41.30 -21.09
N MET A 179 8.07 -40.55 -21.38
CA MET A 179 6.76 -41.13 -21.62
C MET A 179 6.83 -42.15 -22.78
N PRO A 180 6.28 -43.36 -22.61
CA PRO A 180 6.27 -44.35 -23.68
C PRO A 180 5.46 -43.85 -24.88
N LYS A 181 5.97 -44.09 -26.09
CA LYS A 181 5.23 -43.82 -27.33
C LYS A 181 4.24 -44.96 -27.57
N GLY A 182 2.95 -44.74 -27.27
CA GLY A 182 1.91 -45.76 -27.44
C GLY A 182 0.64 -45.47 -26.65
N PRO A 183 -0.33 -46.41 -26.63
CA PRO A 183 -1.52 -46.31 -25.81
C PRO A 183 -1.13 -46.27 -24.31
N ALA A 184 -1.69 -45.33 -23.56
CA ALA A 184 -1.41 -45.15 -22.14
C ALA A 184 -2.59 -45.62 -21.28
N GLU A 185 -2.28 -46.22 -20.14
CA GLU A 185 -3.24 -46.63 -19.11
C GLU A 185 -3.15 -45.65 -17.93
N LEU A 186 -4.27 -45.42 -17.25
CA LEU A 186 -4.34 -44.60 -16.04
C LEU A 186 -4.72 -45.49 -14.86
N GLU A 187 -3.92 -45.48 -13.80
CA GLU A 187 -4.18 -46.24 -12.58
C GLU A 187 -4.06 -45.32 -11.37
N PHE A 188 -5.10 -45.33 -10.53
CA PHE A 188 -5.09 -44.75 -9.20
C PHE A 188 -5.03 -45.91 -8.22
N ASP A 189 -4.01 -45.95 -7.37
CA ASP A 189 -3.79 -46.96 -6.33
C ASP A 189 -3.75 -46.27 -4.96
N GLN A 190 -4.76 -46.57 -4.12
CA GLN A 190 -4.94 -46.02 -2.77
C GLN A 190 -4.76 -44.49 -2.68
N VAL A 191 -5.19 -43.74 -3.69
CA VAL A 191 -4.92 -42.31 -3.77
C VAL A 191 -5.84 -41.57 -2.80
N SER A 192 -5.22 -40.77 -1.93
CA SER A 192 -5.93 -39.83 -1.06
C SER A 192 -5.42 -38.42 -1.27
N PHE A 193 -6.32 -37.45 -1.41
CA PHE A 193 -5.99 -36.05 -1.67
C PHE A 193 -6.74 -35.12 -0.73
N ARG A 194 -6.02 -34.12 -0.21
CA ARG A 194 -6.58 -33.09 0.68
C ARG A 194 -5.97 -31.75 0.32
N PHE A 195 -6.82 -30.73 0.19
CA PHE A 195 -6.35 -29.36 0.03
C PHE A 195 -5.64 -28.89 1.31
N VAL A 196 -4.57 -28.11 1.15
CA VAL A 196 -3.84 -27.54 2.28
C VAL A 196 -4.80 -26.69 3.14
N GLY A 197 -4.98 -27.08 4.40
CA GLY A 197 -5.87 -26.39 5.35
C GLY A 197 -7.34 -26.84 5.34
N ALA A 198 -7.72 -27.83 4.54
CA ALA A 198 -9.06 -28.43 4.61
C ALA A 198 -9.18 -29.38 5.81
N GLU A 199 -10.32 -29.35 6.51
CA GLU A 199 -10.61 -30.27 7.62
C GLU A 199 -10.87 -31.69 7.12
N GLU A 200 -11.56 -31.84 5.99
CA GLU A 200 -11.91 -33.13 5.39
C GLU A 200 -11.02 -33.46 4.18
N VAL A 201 -10.84 -34.76 3.96
CA VAL A 201 -10.13 -35.30 2.80
C VAL A 201 -11.05 -35.22 1.58
N ALA A 202 -10.55 -34.67 0.47
CA ALA A 202 -11.35 -34.46 -0.74
C ALA A 202 -11.48 -35.72 -1.61
N LEU A 203 -10.48 -36.59 -1.59
CA LEU A 203 -10.50 -37.93 -2.19
C LEU A 203 -9.88 -38.89 -1.18
N GLU A 204 -10.54 -39.99 -0.83
CA GLU A 204 -10.06 -40.93 0.18
C GLU A 204 -10.01 -42.33 -0.40
N GLY A 205 -8.82 -42.95 -0.40
CA GLY A 205 -8.64 -44.36 -0.76
C GLY A 205 -9.15 -44.73 -2.17
N ILE A 206 -8.96 -43.87 -3.17
CA ILE A 206 -9.46 -44.12 -4.52
C ILE A 206 -8.59 -45.14 -5.24
N ASN A 207 -9.25 -46.18 -5.77
CA ASN A 207 -8.62 -47.28 -6.51
C ASN A 207 -9.40 -47.53 -7.81
N PHE A 208 -8.83 -47.20 -8.96
CA PHE A 208 -9.41 -47.57 -10.25
C PHE A 208 -8.36 -47.59 -11.37
N LYS A 209 -8.64 -48.36 -12.42
CA LYS A 209 -7.78 -48.48 -13.60
C LYS A 209 -8.60 -48.26 -14.87
N VAL A 210 -8.06 -47.46 -15.79
CA VAL A 210 -8.63 -47.16 -17.12
C VAL A 210 -7.62 -47.58 -18.18
N ASN A 211 -8.03 -48.50 -19.04
CA ASN A 211 -7.19 -48.99 -20.14
C ASN A 211 -7.25 -48.05 -21.35
N ALA A 212 -6.25 -48.13 -22.22
CA ALA A 212 -6.22 -47.31 -23.41
C ALA A 212 -7.45 -47.52 -24.30
N GLY A 213 -8.08 -46.41 -24.71
CA GLY A 213 -9.31 -46.42 -25.53
C GLY A 213 -10.62 -46.56 -24.74
N GLN A 214 -10.58 -46.74 -23.42
CA GLN A 214 -11.78 -46.72 -22.58
C GLN A 214 -12.25 -45.29 -22.30
N THR A 215 -13.57 -45.09 -22.27
CA THR A 215 -14.19 -43.83 -21.82
C THR A 215 -14.68 -44.01 -20.39
N LEU A 216 -14.14 -43.25 -19.46
CA LEU A 216 -14.59 -43.21 -18.07
C LEU A 216 -15.49 -41.98 -17.85
N ALA A 217 -16.69 -42.20 -17.33
CA ALA A 217 -17.55 -41.13 -16.82
C ALA A 217 -17.44 -41.06 -15.29
N LEU A 218 -16.85 -39.99 -14.78
CA LEU A 218 -16.91 -39.65 -13.36
C LEU A 218 -18.25 -38.96 -13.11
N ILE A 219 -19.06 -39.47 -12.16
CA ILE A 219 -20.38 -38.92 -11.82
C ILE A 219 -20.44 -38.75 -10.30
N GLY A 220 -20.76 -37.55 -9.82
CA GLY A 220 -20.84 -37.23 -8.40
C GLY A 220 -21.63 -35.96 -8.11
N GLY A 221 -21.99 -35.74 -6.84
CA GLY A 221 -22.63 -34.51 -6.39
C GLY A 221 -21.63 -33.36 -6.23
N THR A 222 -22.10 -32.12 -6.11
CA THR A 222 -21.23 -30.97 -5.84
C THR A 222 -20.46 -31.20 -4.53
N GLY A 223 -19.13 -31.18 -4.57
CA GLY A 223 -18.27 -31.44 -3.41
C GLY A 223 -17.79 -32.88 -3.25
N SER A 224 -18.22 -33.84 -4.09
CA SER A 224 -17.77 -35.24 -4.02
C SER A 224 -16.38 -35.49 -4.66
N GLY A 225 -15.54 -34.45 -4.80
CA GLY A 225 -14.22 -34.56 -5.42
C GLY A 225 -14.20 -34.68 -6.95
N GLN A 226 -15.36 -34.69 -7.63
CA GLN A 226 -15.46 -34.88 -9.10
C GLN A 226 -14.75 -33.79 -9.93
N ALA A 227 -14.61 -32.58 -9.38
CA ALA A 227 -13.96 -31.44 -10.04
C ALA A 227 -12.43 -31.40 -9.91
N SER A 228 -11.82 -32.42 -9.28
CA SER A 228 -10.36 -32.59 -9.28
C SER A 228 -9.98 -33.56 -10.41
N PRO A 229 -9.82 -33.08 -11.67
CA PRO A 229 -8.45 -32.95 -12.20
C PRO A 229 -8.26 -31.78 -13.21
N PRO A 230 -7.05 -31.17 -13.25
CA PRO A 230 -6.15 -31.51 -14.37
C PRO A 230 -4.68 -31.80 -14.02
N TRP A 231 -4.24 -31.70 -12.76
CA TRP A 231 -2.82 -31.86 -12.41
C TRP A 231 -2.75 -32.77 -11.19
N SER A 232 -2.67 -34.07 -11.46
CA SER A 232 -2.30 -35.07 -10.46
C SER A 232 -0.85 -34.79 -10.03
N THR A 233 -0.71 -34.21 -8.85
CA THR A 233 0.52 -34.21 -8.04
C THR A 233 0.79 -35.62 -7.53
#